data_AF-A0A1S6QIJ1-F1
#
_entry.id   AF-A0A1S6QIJ1-F1
#
_cell.length_a   1.000
_cell.length_b   1.000
_cell.length_c   1.000
_cell.angle_alpha   90.00
_cell.angle_beta   90.00
_cell.angle_gamma   90.00
#
_symmetry.space_group_name_H-M   'P 1'
#
loop_
_entity.id
_entity.type
_entity.pdbx_description
1 polymer ?
#
loop_
_entity_poly.entity_id
_entity_poly.type
_entity_poly.pdbx_seq_one_letter_code
_entity_poly.pdbx_strand_id
1 'polypeptide(L)'
;MYTINQVMSIVYHNESAAILMAFMTYAFGFAQYITSMVMQVKGKEAPFYFWMHAWYFGHDLTFSLLFHQWFNTVHFWLFEVLWAGCVVFVGIEIFSLYYSVKYERNTIWKKYLKHDVSTGEGWRYGIVGYALGFSLFFLIRLGLGDQMCLILMMSTNAILALAVSFKLQEMGSRRYGTIMLGWFTLFGTIFTFMPKGLGFFATLIPPLDGSWFTALGIICTLFAVRYLIIAFRMPKQLGK
;
A
#
# COMPACT_ATOMS: atom_id res chain seq x y z
N MET A 1 -18.42 -10.18 -10.39
CA MET A 1 -18.23 -8.73 -10.58
C MET A 1 -19.31 -7.99 -9.80
N TYR A 2 -18.99 -6.82 -9.25
CA TYR A 2 -19.93 -5.95 -8.53
C TYR A 2 -20.10 -4.64 -9.30
N THR A 3 -21.14 -3.88 -8.99
CA THR A 3 -21.44 -2.58 -9.62
C THR A 3 -21.31 -1.43 -8.63
N ILE A 4 -21.06 -0.22 -9.14
CA ILE A 4 -21.04 1.01 -8.33
C ILE A 4 -22.35 1.16 -7.53
N ASN A 5 -23.50 0.95 -8.17
CA ASN A 5 -24.82 1.10 -7.52
C ASN A 5 -25.00 0.15 -6.33
N GLN A 6 -24.49 -1.08 -6.43
CA GLN A 6 -24.52 -2.03 -5.32
C GLN A 6 -23.70 -1.52 -4.13
N VAL A 7 -22.49 -1.04 -4.36
CA VAL A 7 -21.65 -0.48 -3.29
C VAL A 7 -22.31 0.74 -2.67
N MET A 8 -22.80 1.66 -3.49
CA MET A 8 -23.41 2.90 -3.01
C MET A 8 -24.71 2.64 -2.25
N SER A 9 -25.51 1.63 -2.64
CA SER A 9 -26.68 1.23 -1.85
C SER A 9 -26.33 0.77 -0.43
N ILE A 10 -25.17 0.10 -0.26
CA ILE A 10 -24.68 -0.33 1.06
C ILE A 10 -24.21 0.89 1.86
N VAL A 11 -23.50 1.81 1.21
CA VAL A 11 -23.04 3.06 1.83
C VAL A 11 -24.24 3.89 2.31
N TYR A 12 -25.23 4.16 1.45
CA TYR A 12 -26.39 4.97 1.81
C TYR A 12 -27.31 4.32 2.85
N HIS A 13 -27.29 2.98 2.97
CA HIS A 13 -28.06 2.31 4.01
C HIS A 13 -27.50 2.57 5.42
N ASN A 14 -26.17 2.74 5.54
CA ASN A 14 -25.53 3.05 6.82
C ASN A 14 -24.23 3.84 6.61
N GLU A 15 -24.38 5.12 6.29
CA GLU A 15 -23.26 5.99 5.91
C GLU A 15 -22.23 6.13 7.04
N SER A 16 -22.70 6.30 8.29
CA SER A 16 -21.83 6.50 9.45
C SER A 16 -20.94 5.28 9.70
N ALA A 17 -21.49 4.06 9.55
CA ALA A 17 -20.71 2.84 9.63
C ALA A 17 -19.68 2.76 8.49
N ALA A 18 -20.08 3.03 7.24
CA ALA A 18 -19.18 3.01 6.09
C ALA A 18 -18.00 3.98 6.27
N ILE A 19 -18.29 5.20 6.73
CA ILE A 19 -17.30 6.25 7.02
C ILE A 19 -16.37 5.79 8.14
N LEU A 20 -16.89 5.29 9.27
CA LEU A 20 -16.08 4.82 10.39
C LEU A 20 -15.13 3.69 9.98
N MET A 21 -15.65 2.68 9.27
CA MET A 21 -14.85 1.56 8.77
C MET A 21 -13.76 2.03 7.80
N ALA A 22 -14.07 3.00 6.92
CA ALA A 22 -13.10 3.62 6.03
C ALA A 22 -12.00 4.32 6.83
N PHE A 23 -12.36 5.18 7.79
CA PHE A 23 -11.39 5.89 8.62
C PHE A 23 -10.47 4.93 9.36
N MET A 24 -11.01 3.88 9.98
CA MET A 24 -10.21 2.88 10.67
C MET A 24 -9.26 2.16 9.71
N THR A 25 -9.68 1.87 8.49
CA THR A 25 -8.84 1.19 7.50
C THR A 25 -7.73 2.11 6.97
N TYR A 26 -8.08 3.31 6.53
CA TYR A 26 -7.14 4.21 5.86
C TYR A 26 -6.20 4.93 6.83
N ALA A 27 -6.62 5.25 8.06
CA ALA A 27 -5.77 5.95 9.02
C ALA A 27 -4.45 5.20 9.28
N PHE A 28 -4.50 3.87 9.39
CA PHE A 28 -3.28 3.06 9.53
C PHE A 28 -2.49 2.99 8.22
N GLY A 29 -3.15 2.92 7.07
CA GLY A 29 -2.51 3.05 5.75
C GLY A 29 -1.67 4.32 5.63
N PHE A 30 -2.26 5.48 5.97
CA PHE A 30 -1.55 6.75 6.02
C PHE A 30 -0.39 6.73 7.02
N ALA A 31 -0.61 6.18 8.22
CA ALA A 31 0.43 6.11 9.24
C ALA A 31 1.62 5.22 8.82
N GLN A 32 1.38 4.10 8.15
CA GLN A 32 2.41 3.23 7.57
C GLN A 32 3.26 4.01 6.56
N TYR A 33 2.60 4.73 5.67
CA TYR A 33 3.27 5.49 4.62
C TYR A 33 4.07 6.67 5.16
N ILE A 34 3.50 7.48 6.04
CA ILE A 34 4.20 8.59 6.68
C ILE A 34 5.43 8.06 7.42
N THR A 35 5.30 6.94 8.13
CA THR A 35 6.42 6.29 8.81
C THR A 35 7.49 5.86 7.81
N SER A 36 7.11 5.22 6.71
CA SER A 36 8.02 4.83 5.63
C SER A 36 8.79 6.02 5.07
N MET A 37 8.12 7.13 4.81
CA MET A 37 8.73 8.36 4.31
C MET A 37 9.72 8.95 5.30
N VAL A 38 9.36 9.02 6.58
CA VAL A 38 10.29 9.49 7.63
C VAL A 38 11.51 8.57 7.72
N MET A 39 11.32 7.26 7.60
CA MET A 39 12.41 6.28 7.57
C MET A 39 13.31 6.49 6.35
N GLN A 40 12.75 6.67 5.15
CA GLN A 40 13.51 6.89 3.92
C GLN A 40 14.29 8.21 3.96
N VAL A 41 13.68 9.29 4.46
CA VAL A 41 14.34 10.61 4.53
C VAL A 41 15.49 10.61 5.53
N LYS A 42 15.29 10.02 6.72
CA LYS A 42 16.30 9.96 7.79
C LYS A 42 17.39 8.92 7.53
N GLY A 43 16.99 7.73 7.08
CA GLY A 43 17.89 6.58 6.90
C GLY A 43 18.47 6.44 5.49
N LYS A 44 18.01 7.27 4.53
CA LYS A 44 18.36 7.18 3.10
C LYS A 44 18.10 5.81 2.48
N GLU A 45 17.18 5.04 3.08
CA GLU A 45 16.74 3.74 2.61
C GLU A 45 15.28 3.52 3.02
N ALA A 46 14.45 3.11 2.06
CA ALA A 46 13.05 2.80 2.31
C ALA A 46 12.90 1.44 3.03
N PRO A 47 11.91 1.31 3.95
CA PRO A 47 11.56 0.02 4.52
C PRO A 47 10.78 -0.88 3.54
N PHE A 48 10.49 -0.39 2.33
CA PHE A 48 9.77 -1.11 1.29
C PHE A 48 10.72 -1.47 0.15
N TYR A 49 10.37 -2.53 -0.58
CA TYR A 49 11.06 -2.85 -1.82
C TYR A 49 10.69 -1.85 -2.92
N PHE A 50 11.60 -1.63 -3.86
CA PHE A 50 11.35 -0.80 -5.04
C PHE A 50 10.10 -1.24 -5.84
N TRP A 51 9.87 -2.54 -5.98
CA TRP A 51 8.69 -3.04 -6.70
C TRP A 51 7.38 -2.73 -5.97
N MET A 52 7.40 -2.59 -4.63
CA MET A 52 6.23 -2.22 -3.85
C MET A 52 5.86 -0.77 -4.17
N HIS A 53 6.84 0.14 -4.20
CA HIS A 53 6.63 1.51 -4.65
C HIS A 53 6.05 1.58 -6.07
N ALA A 54 6.58 0.80 -7.01
CA ALA A 54 6.02 0.71 -8.35
C ALA A 54 4.56 0.22 -8.35
N TRP A 55 4.21 -0.76 -7.51
CA TRP A 55 2.84 -1.23 -7.34
C TRP A 55 1.93 -0.16 -6.74
N TYR A 56 2.41 0.56 -5.72
CA TYR A 56 1.64 1.62 -5.07
C TYR A 56 1.44 2.84 -5.96
N PHE A 57 2.46 3.24 -6.71
CA PHE A 57 2.31 4.23 -7.77
C PHE A 57 1.22 3.82 -8.76
N GLY A 58 1.20 2.55 -9.17
CA GLY A 58 0.16 2.01 -10.04
C GLY A 58 -1.23 2.06 -9.42
N HIS A 59 -1.34 1.73 -8.14
CA HIS A 59 -2.54 1.85 -7.32
C HIS A 59 -3.07 3.29 -7.30
N ASP A 60 -2.25 4.22 -6.82
CA ASP A 60 -2.65 5.60 -6.58
C ASP A 60 -2.97 6.31 -7.89
N LEU A 61 -2.14 6.11 -8.92
CA LEU A 61 -2.38 6.68 -10.25
C LEU A 61 -3.67 6.12 -10.87
N THR A 62 -3.91 4.81 -10.78
CA THR A 62 -5.15 4.20 -11.31
C THR A 62 -6.37 4.80 -10.61
N PHE A 63 -6.35 4.90 -9.28
CA PHE A 63 -7.46 5.48 -8.53
C PHE A 63 -7.67 6.96 -8.89
N SER A 64 -6.58 7.73 -9.05
CA SER A 64 -6.61 9.14 -9.45
C SER A 64 -7.13 9.35 -10.88
N LEU A 65 -6.86 8.44 -11.82
CA LEU A 65 -7.37 8.54 -13.19
C LEU A 65 -8.89 8.32 -13.29
N LEU A 66 -9.54 7.78 -12.25
CA LEU A 66 -10.99 7.59 -12.20
C LEU A 66 -11.75 8.85 -11.77
N PHE A 67 -11.21 10.05 -12.01
CA PHE A 67 -11.80 11.34 -11.61
C PHE A 67 -13.30 11.45 -11.94
N HIS A 68 -13.68 11.20 -13.19
CA HIS A 68 -15.09 11.28 -13.61
C HIS A 68 -16.00 10.35 -12.79
N GLN A 69 -15.51 9.14 -12.47
CA GLN A 69 -16.27 8.19 -11.65
C GLN A 69 -16.52 8.75 -10.25
N TRP A 70 -15.52 9.36 -9.62
CA TRP A 70 -15.65 9.85 -8.26
C TRP A 70 -16.51 11.11 -8.16
N PHE A 71 -16.31 12.07 -9.04
CA PHE A 71 -16.97 13.37 -8.95
C PHE A 71 -18.33 13.44 -9.66
N ASN A 72 -18.58 12.60 -10.68
CA ASN A 72 -19.83 12.67 -11.46
C ASN A 72 -20.72 11.44 -11.35
N THR A 73 -20.17 10.26 -11.02
CA THR A 73 -20.95 9.01 -10.94
C THR A 73 -21.24 8.59 -9.50
N VAL A 74 -20.21 8.58 -8.66
CA VAL A 74 -20.32 8.20 -7.24
C VAL A 74 -20.78 9.40 -6.40
N HIS A 75 -20.17 10.57 -6.62
CA HIS A 75 -20.50 11.84 -5.99
C HIS A 75 -20.77 11.73 -4.48
N PHE A 76 -19.83 11.09 -3.78
CA PHE A 76 -19.87 10.93 -2.33
C PHE A 76 -18.53 11.36 -1.76
N TRP A 77 -18.56 12.37 -0.89
CA TRP A 77 -17.39 13.13 -0.44
C TRP A 77 -16.25 12.25 0.10
N LEU A 78 -16.55 11.12 0.74
CA LEU A 78 -15.53 10.20 1.25
C LEU A 78 -14.62 9.68 0.13
N PHE A 79 -15.19 9.32 -1.03
CA PHE A 79 -14.40 8.83 -2.17
C PHE A 79 -13.66 9.97 -2.88
N GLU A 80 -14.18 11.20 -2.84
CA GLU A 80 -13.47 12.39 -3.33
C GLU A 80 -12.25 12.72 -2.48
N VAL A 81 -12.37 12.59 -1.15
CA VAL A 81 -11.24 12.72 -0.21
C VAL A 81 -10.21 11.62 -0.44
N LEU A 82 -10.64 10.36 -0.63
CA LEU A 82 -9.73 9.27 -0.97
C LEU A 82 -9.01 9.52 -2.30
N TRP A 83 -9.71 10.05 -3.30
CA TRP A 83 -9.11 10.44 -4.57
C TRP A 83 -8.03 11.51 -4.38
N ALA A 84 -8.31 12.57 -3.62
CA ALA A 84 -7.34 13.61 -3.32
C ALA A 84 -6.11 13.04 -2.58
N GLY A 85 -6.33 12.12 -1.64
CA GLY A 85 -5.27 11.37 -0.97
C GLY A 85 -4.39 10.60 -1.96
N CYS A 86 -4.98 9.88 -2.91
CA CYS A 86 -4.24 9.15 -3.96
C CYS A 86 -3.41 10.09 -4.83
N VAL A 87 -3.92 11.27 -5.19
CA VAL A 87 -3.13 12.27 -5.94
C VAL A 87 -1.88 12.70 -5.16
N VAL A 88 -2.02 12.93 -3.85
CA VAL A 88 -0.88 13.24 -2.98
C VAL A 88 0.11 12.07 -2.92
N PHE A 89 -0.39 10.83 -2.84
CA PHE A 89 0.45 9.63 -2.83
C PHE A 89 1.21 9.41 -4.14
N VAL A 90 0.62 9.73 -5.31
CA VAL A 90 1.36 9.76 -6.58
C VAL A 90 2.59 10.67 -6.47
N GLY A 91 2.44 11.85 -5.86
CA GLY A 91 3.56 12.76 -5.60
C GLY A 91 4.61 12.17 -4.65
N ILE A 92 4.17 11.49 -3.59
CA ILE A 92 5.03 10.79 -2.64
C ILE A 92 5.82 9.68 -3.34
N GLU A 93 5.19 8.89 -4.20
CA GLU A 93 5.84 7.82 -4.95
C GLU A 93 6.87 8.36 -5.94
N ILE A 94 6.58 9.48 -6.63
CA ILE A 94 7.58 10.16 -7.47
C ILE A 94 8.79 10.61 -6.62
N PHE A 95 8.55 11.10 -5.41
CA PHE A 95 9.63 11.44 -4.48
C PHE A 95 10.43 10.20 -4.03
N SER A 96 9.76 9.09 -3.73
CA SER A 96 10.41 7.83 -3.37
C SER A 96 11.22 7.25 -4.53
N LEU A 97 10.79 7.43 -5.79
CA LEU A 97 11.58 7.11 -6.97
C LEU A 97 12.86 7.95 -7.04
N TYR A 98 12.75 9.27 -6.84
CA TYR A 98 13.91 10.15 -6.79
C TYR A 98 14.91 9.70 -5.70
N TYR A 99 14.43 9.40 -4.49
CA TYR A 99 15.27 8.89 -3.41
C TYR A 99 15.89 7.53 -3.74
N SER A 100 15.12 6.64 -4.37
CA SER A 100 15.59 5.33 -4.82
C SER A 100 16.79 5.48 -5.77
N VAL A 101 16.70 6.39 -6.74
CA VAL A 101 17.81 6.65 -7.68
C VAL A 101 18.99 7.33 -6.99
N LYS A 102 18.73 8.34 -6.15
CA LYS A 102 19.77 9.15 -5.53
C LYS A 102 20.59 8.39 -4.48
N TYR A 103 19.92 7.61 -3.63
CA TYR A 103 20.54 6.99 -2.44
C TYR A 103 20.57 5.46 -2.51
N GLU A 104 19.59 4.83 -3.14
CA GLU A 104 19.36 3.39 -3.00
C GLU A 104 19.68 2.58 -4.26
N ARG A 105 20.06 3.22 -5.37
CA ARG A 105 20.20 2.54 -6.68
C ARG A 105 21.10 1.31 -6.65
N ASN A 106 22.18 1.36 -5.88
CA ASN A 106 23.08 0.22 -5.71
C ASN A 106 22.42 -0.86 -4.84
N THR A 107 21.78 -0.50 -3.74
CA THR A 107 21.02 -1.43 -2.89
C THR A 107 19.94 -2.16 -3.68
N ILE A 108 19.26 -1.45 -4.59
CA ILE A 108 18.14 -1.98 -5.36
C ILE A 108 18.62 -2.85 -6.54
N TRP A 109 19.47 -2.31 -7.41
CA TRP A 109 19.74 -2.93 -8.72
C TRP A 109 21.13 -3.60 -8.86
N LYS A 110 22.11 -3.28 -8.00
CA LYS A 110 23.47 -3.88 -8.10
C LYS A 110 23.43 -5.40 -8.01
N LYS A 111 22.55 -5.96 -7.18
CA LYS A 111 22.38 -7.42 -7.04
C LYS A 111 21.97 -8.13 -8.34
N TYR A 112 21.33 -7.42 -9.28
CA TYR A 112 20.93 -7.96 -10.57
C TYR A 112 21.92 -7.63 -11.69
N LEU A 113 22.46 -6.40 -11.67
CA LEU A 113 23.36 -5.90 -12.72
C LEU A 113 24.82 -6.32 -12.53
N LYS A 114 25.21 -6.68 -11.29
CA LYS A 114 26.58 -7.10 -10.91
C LYS A 114 27.65 -6.01 -11.09
N HIS A 115 27.25 -4.74 -11.26
CA HIS A 115 28.11 -3.55 -11.24
C HIS A 115 27.45 -2.39 -10.48
N ASP A 116 28.25 -1.37 -10.14
CA ASP A 116 27.71 -0.16 -9.53
C ASP A 116 26.85 0.61 -10.53
N VAL A 117 25.65 0.95 -10.10
CA VAL A 117 24.57 1.48 -10.93
C VAL A 117 24.77 2.98 -11.06
N SER A 118 24.87 3.46 -12.30
CA SER A 118 24.91 4.89 -12.59
C SER A 118 23.56 5.56 -12.34
N THR A 119 23.54 6.89 -12.20
CA THR A 119 22.29 7.66 -12.03
C THR A 119 21.36 7.50 -13.23
N GLY A 120 21.91 7.48 -14.46
CA GLY A 120 21.13 7.29 -15.68
C GLY A 120 20.50 5.90 -15.76
N GLU A 121 21.23 4.85 -15.39
CA GLU A 121 20.66 3.50 -15.27
C GLU A 121 19.57 3.45 -14.20
N GLY A 122 19.81 4.05 -13.03
CA GLY A 122 18.82 4.12 -11.96
C GLY A 122 17.50 4.75 -12.40
N TRP A 123 17.55 5.87 -13.13
CA TRP A 123 16.35 6.48 -13.71
C TRP A 123 15.66 5.59 -14.73
N ARG A 124 16.43 4.98 -15.65
CA ARG A 124 15.87 4.09 -16.67
C ARG A 124 15.14 2.90 -16.05
N TYR A 125 15.78 2.17 -15.13
CA TYR A 125 15.15 1.04 -14.43
C TYR A 125 14.01 1.50 -13.53
N GLY A 126 14.16 2.67 -12.91
CA GLY A 126 13.15 3.31 -12.09
C GLY A 126 11.84 3.58 -12.83
N ILE A 127 11.93 4.34 -13.94
CA ILE A 127 10.79 4.71 -14.79
C ILE A 127 10.14 3.47 -15.40
N VAL A 128 10.95 2.53 -15.92
CA VAL A 128 10.42 1.28 -16.47
C VAL A 128 9.69 0.47 -15.39
N GLY A 129 10.26 0.39 -14.18
CA GLY A 129 9.63 -0.28 -13.06
C GLY A 129 8.27 0.32 -12.68
N TYR A 130 8.18 1.65 -12.59
CA TYR A 130 6.93 2.35 -12.28
C TYR A 130 5.89 2.21 -13.40
N ALA A 131 6.32 2.30 -14.66
CA ALA A 131 5.45 2.08 -15.81
C ALA A 131 4.90 0.64 -15.83
N LEU A 132 5.72 -0.36 -15.49
CA LEU A 132 5.29 -1.75 -15.33
C LEU A 132 4.34 -1.93 -14.15
N GLY A 133 4.64 -1.31 -13.00
CA GLY A 133 3.77 -1.34 -11.82
C GLY A 133 2.39 -0.77 -12.11
N PHE A 134 2.33 0.40 -12.77
CA PHE A 134 1.08 0.99 -13.25
C PHE A 134 0.35 0.10 -14.25
N SER A 135 1.04 -0.36 -15.29
CA SER A 135 0.43 -1.20 -16.32
C SER A 135 -0.14 -2.48 -15.74
N LEU A 136 0.60 -3.15 -14.86
CA LEU A 136 0.17 -4.40 -14.22
C LEU A 136 -1.04 -4.16 -13.32
N PHE A 137 -1.00 -3.14 -12.46
CA PHE A 137 -2.11 -2.80 -11.57
C PHE A 137 -3.38 -2.48 -12.38
N PHE A 138 -3.26 -1.62 -13.39
CA PHE A 138 -4.37 -1.22 -14.24
C PHE A 138 -4.98 -2.41 -15.01
N LEU A 139 -4.15 -3.27 -15.60
CA LEU A 139 -4.61 -4.44 -16.34
C LEU A 139 -5.27 -5.48 -15.42
N ILE A 140 -4.74 -5.71 -14.22
CA ILE A 140 -5.38 -6.59 -13.23
C ILE A 140 -6.73 -6.03 -12.80
N ARG A 141 -6.84 -4.71 -12.56
CA ARG A 141 -8.13 -4.07 -12.26
C ARG A 141 -9.15 -4.33 -13.37
N LEU A 142 -8.74 -4.16 -14.63
CA LEU A 142 -9.61 -4.45 -15.78
C LEU A 142 -10.02 -5.92 -15.83
N GLY A 143 -9.07 -6.85 -15.66
CA GLY A 143 -9.34 -8.29 -15.68
C GLY A 143 -10.25 -8.77 -14.54
N LEU A 144 -10.16 -8.16 -13.36
CA LEU A 144 -11.04 -8.45 -12.22
C LEU A 144 -12.44 -7.83 -12.35
N GLY A 145 -12.62 -6.87 -13.27
CA GLY A 145 -13.83 -6.05 -13.33
C GLY A 145 -14.04 -5.23 -12.06
N ASP A 146 -12.95 -4.76 -11.43
CA ASP A 146 -12.98 -4.00 -10.17
C ASP A 146 -13.32 -2.53 -10.43
N GLN A 147 -14.60 -2.26 -10.65
CA GLN A 147 -15.10 -0.95 -11.10
C GLN A 147 -14.67 0.20 -10.18
N MET A 148 -14.81 0.04 -8.86
CA MET A 148 -14.40 1.06 -7.89
C MET A 148 -12.93 0.94 -7.46
N CYS A 149 -12.15 0.03 -8.05
CA CYS A 149 -10.75 -0.20 -7.68
C CYS A 149 -10.56 -0.63 -6.21
N LEU A 150 -11.63 -1.04 -5.50
CA LEU A 150 -11.60 -1.32 -4.06
C LEU A 150 -11.10 -2.73 -3.75
N ILE A 151 -11.27 -3.71 -4.65
CA ILE A 151 -10.68 -5.05 -4.47
C ILE A 151 -9.17 -4.94 -4.54
N LEU A 152 -8.65 -4.24 -5.56
CA LEU A 152 -7.22 -4.14 -5.74
C LEU A 152 -6.60 -3.15 -4.74
N MET A 153 -7.38 -2.21 -4.18
CA MET A 153 -6.92 -1.31 -3.12
C MET A 153 -6.46 -2.05 -1.86
N MET A 154 -7.17 -3.09 -1.43
CA MET A 154 -6.78 -3.87 -0.24
C MET A 154 -5.43 -4.62 -0.44
N SER A 155 -5.01 -4.82 -1.70
CA SER A 155 -3.77 -5.55 -2.02
C SER A 155 -2.53 -4.85 -1.49
N THR A 156 -2.57 -3.52 -1.32
CA THR A 156 -1.45 -2.74 -0.80
C THR A 156 -1.15 -3.13 0.65
N ASN A 157 -2.19 -3.24 1.48
CA ASN A 157 -2.07 -3.71 2.86
C ASN A 157 -1.68 -5.20 2.93
N ALA A 158 -2.19 -6.03 2.03
CA ALA A 158 -1.76 -7.42 1.92
C ALA A 158 -0.25 -7.54 1.64
N ILE A 159 0.23 -6.79 0.64
CA ILE A 159 1.64 -6.74 0.25
C ILE A 159 2.51 -6.21 1.40
N LEU A 160 2.08 -5.14 2.09
CA LEU A 160 2.80 -4.61 3.24
C LEU A 160 2.96 -5.67 4.34
N ALA A 161 1.87 -6.34 4.70
CA ALA A 161 1.90 -7.37 5.73
C ALA A 161 2.87 -8.51 5.37
N LEU A 162 2.80 -9.00 4.13
CA LEU A 162 3.57 -10.16 3.68
C LEU A 162 5.05 -9.85 3.41
N ALA A 163 5.35 -8.73 2.73
CA ALA A 163 6.67 -8.48 2.15
C ALA A 163 7.63 -7.70 3.05
N VAL A 164 7.12 -6.74 3.85
CA VAL A 164 7.98 -5.80 4.60
C VAL A 164 8.84 -6.54 5.64
N SER A 165 8.33 -7.64 6.19
CA SER A 165 9.09 -8.47 7.15
C SER A 165 10.38 -9.04 6.55
N PHE A 166 10.39 -9.37 5.25
CA PHE A 166 11.60 -9.80 4.56
C PHE A 166 12.55 -8.63 4.30
N LYS A 167 12.03 -7.47 3.91
CA LYS A 167 12.85 -6.27 3.69
C LYS A 167 13.56 -5.85 4.98
N LEU A 168 12.86 -5.93 6.12
CA LEU A 168 13.47 -5.69 7.44
C LEU A 168 14.66 -6.63 7.70
N GLN A 169 14.52 -7.91 7.35
CA GLN A 169 15.62 -8.87 7.49
C GLN A 169 16.80 -8.53 6.57
N GLU A 170 16.55 -8.12 5.32
CA GLU A 170 17.60 -7.65 4.41
C GLU A 170 18.33 -6.41 4.96
N MET A 171 17.62 -5.49 5.62
CA MET A 171 18.22 -4.31 6.25
C MET A 171 19.12 -4.66 7.45
N GLY A 172 18.95 -5.85 8.04
CA GLY A 172 19.83 -6.42 9.07
C GLY A 172 19.83 -5.73 10.43
N SER A 173 19.06 -4.66 10.61
CA SER A 173 19.08 -3.85 11.84
C SER A 173 17.77 -3.11 12.06
N ARG A 174 17.41 -2.89 13.33
CA ARG A 174 16.27 -2.06 13.71
C ARG A 174 16.67 -0.59 13.61
N ARG A 175 16.00 0.13 12.70
CA ARG A 175 16.19 1.57 12.48
C ARG A 175 15.09 2.38 13.16
N TYR A 176 15.22 3.71 13.14
CA TYR A 176 14.14 4.61 13.54
C TYR A 176 12.84 4.23 12.79
N GLY A 177 11.68 4.33 13.43
CA GLY A 177 10.38 4.02 12.81
C GLY A 177 10.06 2.54 12.60
N THR A 178 11.03 1.61 12.70
CA THR A 178 10.81 0.18 12.40
C THR A 178 9.69 -0.43 13.26
N ILE A 179 9.65 -0.16 14.56
CA ILE A 179 8.60 -0.68 15.47
C ILE A 179 7.25 -0.02 15.21
N MET A 180 7.24 1.29 14.94
CA MET A 180 6.02 2.04 14.62
C MET A 180 5.37 1.48 13.34
N LEU A 181 6.19 1.26 12.29
CA LEU A 181 5.74 0.66 11.05
C LEU A 181 5.11 -0.73 11.28
N GLY A 182 5.68 -1.52 12.18
CA GLY A 182 5.14 -2.84 12.54
C GLY A 182 3.76 -2.77 13.17
N TRP A 183 3.55 -1.84 14.12
CA TRP A 183 2.24 -1.66 14.74
C TRP A 183 1.21 -1.15 13.75
N PHE A 184 1.57 -0.15 12.94
CA PHE A 184 0.66 0.35 11.91
C PHE A 184 0.34 -0.71 10.85
N THR A 185 1.30 -1.60 10.54
CA THR A 185 1.06 -2.73 9.64
C THR A 185 0.14 -3.76 10.26
N LEU A 186 0.29 -4.08 11.54
CA LEU A 186 -0.60 -5.01 12.22
C LEU A 186 -2.04 -4.48 12.26
N PHE A 187 -2.24 -3.25 12.76
CA PHE A 187 -3.58 -2.69 12.87
C PHE A 187 -4.20 -2.41 11.50
N GLY A 188 -3.44 -1.85 10.56
CA GLY A 188 -3.89 -1.65 9.19
C GLY A 188 -4.35 -2.95 8.52
N THR A 189 -3.62 -4.05 8.75
CA THR A 189 -4.00 -5.38 8.26
C THR A 189 -5.28 -5.87 8.91
N ILE A 190 -5.38 -5.78 10.25
CA ILE A 190 -6.59 -6.21 10.98
C ILE A 190 -7.82 -5.49 10.44
N PHE A 191 -7.80 -4.15 10.38
CA PHE A 191 -8.95 -3.36 9.92
C PHE A 191 -9.28 -3.56 8.43
N THR A 192 -8.27 -3.80 7.60
CA THR A 192 -8.49 -4.13 6.18
C THR A 192 -9.27 -5.41 6.00
N PHE A 193 -8.94 -6.46 6.78
CA PHE A 193 -9.49 -7.80 6.59
C PHE A 193 -10.57 -8.18 7.61
N MET A 194 -11.16 -7.20 8.30
CA MET A 194 -12.32 -7.46 9.16
C MET A 194 -13.49 -8.00 8.32
N PRO A 195 -14.30 -8.91 8.89
CA PRO A 195 -15.43 -9.49 8.19
C PRO A 195 -16.53 -8.45 7.93
N LYS A 196 -17.50 -8.83 7.09
CA LYS A 196 -18.68 -8.01 6.80
C LYS A 196 -19.40 -7.57 8.07
N GLY A 197 -19.82 -6.31 8.07
CA GLY A 197 -20.43 -5.63 9.21
C GLY A 197 -19.42 -4.93 10.12
N LEU A 198 -18.12 -5.27 10.01
CA LEU A 198 -17.05 -4.65 10.82
C LEU A 198 -15.93 -4.04 9.96
N GLY A 199 -15.62 -4.64 8.80
CA GLY A 199 -14.57 -4.18 7.89
C GLY A 199 -15.10 -3.44 6.67
N PHE A 200 -14.37 -2.41 6.22
CA PHE A 200 -14.78 -1.60 5.07
C PHE A 200 -14.95 -2.44 3.79
N PHE A 201 -13.91 -3.19 3.44
CA PHE A 201 -13.87 -3.93 2.17
C PHE A 201 -14.88 -5.07 2.11
N ALA A 202 -14.93 -5.96 3.11
CA ALA A 202 -15.89 -7.07 3.13
C ALA A 202 -17.35 -6.60 3.26
N THR A 203 -17.59 -5.43 3.84
CA THR A 203 -18.95 -4.88 3.92
C THR A 203 -19.40 -4.28 2.60
N LEU A 204 -18.55 -3.51 1.93
CA LEU A 204 -18.93 -2.76 0.73
C LEU A 204 -18.83 -3.59 -0.54
N ILE A 205 -17.95 -4.59 -0.60
CA ILE A 205 -17.59 -5.28 -1.84
C ILE A 205 -18.00 -6.74 -1.75
N PRO A 206 -19.13 -7.15 -2.37
CA PRO A 206 -19.68 -8.50 -2.21
C PRO A 206 -18.70 -9.64 -2.53
N PRO A 207 -17.81 -9.54 -3.55
CA PRO A 207 -16.80 -10.57 -3.77
C PRO A 207 -15.85 -10.82 -2.59
N LEU A 208 -15.70 -9.85 -1.67
CA LEU A 208 -14.85 -9.93 -0.48
C LEU A 208 -15.57 -10.47 0.76
N ASP A 209 -16.90 -10.70 0.68
CA ASP A 209 -17.71 -11.37 1.70
C ASP A 209 -17.57 -12.90 1.59
N GLY A 210 -16.34 -13.39 1.53
CA GLY A 210 -16.03 -14.80 1.33
C GLY A 210 -15.02 -15.33 2.34
N SER A 211 -15.07 -16.63 2.64
CA SER A 211 -14.14 -17.28 3.57
C SER A 211 -12.68 -17.12 3.16
N TRP A 212 -12.40 -17.05 1.86
CA TRP A 212 -11.06 -16.81 1.32
C TRP A 212 -10.50 -15.44 1.76
N PHE A 213 -11.35 -14.42 1.90
CA PHE A 213 -10.93 -13.07 2.32
C PHE A 213 -10.50 -13.07 3.78
N THR A 214 -11.26 -13.75 4.63
CA THR A 214 -10.89 -13.96 6.04
C THR A 214 -9.62 -14.80 6.16
N ALA A 215 -9.48 -15.88 5.38
CA ALA A 215 -8.27 -16.69 5.37
C ALA A 215 -7.02 -15.89 4.97
N LEU A 216 -7.14 -15.06 3.94
CA LEU A 216 -6.08 -14.11 3.54
C LEU A 216 -5.75 -13.14 4.68
N GLY A 217 -6.77 -12.59 5.34
CA GLY A 217 -6.61 -11.72 6.50
C GLY A 217 -5.84 -12.34 7.65
N ILE A 218 -6.13 -13.61 7.98
CA ILE A 218 -5.40 -14.36 9.00
C ILE A 218 -3.94 -14.52 8.59
N ILE A 219 -3.67 -14.92 7.35
CA ILE A 219 -2.29 -15.09 6.84
C ILE A 219 -1.53 -13.76 6.93
N CYS A 220 -2.11 -12.66 6.42
CA CYS A 220 -1.50 -11.34 6.47
C CYS A 220 -1.26 -10.90 7.93
N THR A 221 -2.20 -11.15 8.84
CA THR A 221 -2.07 -10.78 10.26
C THR A 221 -0.92 -11.54 10.92
N LEU A 222 -0.78 -12.84 10.65
CA LEU A 222 0.34 -13.64 11.16
C LEU A 222 1.70 -13.10 10.66
N PHE A 223 1.77 -12.65 9.40
CA PHE A 223 2.97 -12.03 8.86
C PHE A 223 3.26 -10.64 9.45
N ALA A 224 2.24 -9.84 9.73
CA ALA A 224 2.40 -8.57 10.44
C ALA A 224 2.87 -8.78 11.90
N VAL A 225 2.36 -9.81 12.58
CA VAL A 225 2.88 -10.23 13.90
C VAL A 225 4.34 -10.70 13.78
N ARG A 226 4.67 -11.50 12.76
CA ARG A 226 6.05 -11.93 12.47
C ARG A 226 6.98 -10.73 12.30
N TYR A 227 6.56 -9.69 11.58
CA TYR A 227 7.33 -8.45 11.45
C TYR A 227 7.68 -7.87 12.82
N LEU A 228 6.69 -7.72 13.70
CA LEU A 228 6.91 -7.16 15.05
C LEU A 228 7.88 -8.02 15.86
N ILE A 229 7.72 -9.35 15.85
CA ILE A 229 8.61 -10.28 16.55
C ILE A 229 10.07 -10.09 16.09
N ILE A 230 10.30 -10.03 14.78
CA ILE A 230 11.64 -9.81 14.21
C ILE A 230 12.16 -8.43 14.63
N ALA A 231 11.35 -7.39 14.47
CA ALA A 231 11.73 -6.02 14.78
C ALA A 231 12.13 -5.84 16.25
N PHE A 232 11.43 -6.48 17.19
CA PHE A 232 11.79 -6.42 18.61
C PHE A 232 13.08 -7.17 18.95
N ARG A 233 13.41 -8.23 18.21
CA ARG A 233 14.63 -9.04 18.40
C ARG A 233 15.87 -8.46 17.69
N MET A 234 15.68 -7.61 16.68
CA MET A 234 16.80 -7.04 15.93
C MET A 234 17.61 -6.01 16.74
N PRO A 235 18.95 -5.99 16.59
CA PRO A 235 19.81 -5.00 17.23
C PRO A 235 19.43 -3.60 16.73
N LYS A 236 19.47 -2.61 17.63
CA LYS A 236 19.32 -1.20 17.22
C LYS A 236 20.54 -0.82 16.37
N GLN A 237 20.30 -0.13 15.26
CA GLN A 237 21.39 0.52 14.54
C GLN A 237 21.98 1.61 15.45
N LEU A 238 23.22 1.40 15.90
CA LEU A 238 23.98 2.45 16.57
C LEU A 238 24.34 3.50 15.52
N GLY A 239 24.09 4.77 15.82
CA GLY A 239 24.25 5.88 14.88
C GLY A 239 25.66 5.91 14.27
N LYS A 240 25.72 6.18 12.96
CA LYS A 240 26.92 6.72 12.30
C LYS A 240 26.79 8.24 12.28
#